data_AF-A0AA42I595-F1
#
_entry.id   AF-A0AA42I595-F1
#
_cell.length_a   1.000
_cell.length_b   1.000
_cell.length_c   1.000
_cell.angle_alpha   90.00
_cell.angle_beta   90.00
_cell.angle_gamma   90.00
#
_symmetry.space_group_name_H-M   'P 1'
#
loop_
_entity.id
_entity.type
_entity.pdbx_description
1 polymer ?
#
loop_
_entity_poly.entity_id
_entity_poly.type
_entity_poly.pdbx_seq_one_letter_code
_entity_poly.pdbx_strand_id
1 'polypeptide(L)'
;MKKYFKKLLIFLIFTSLSSCSLVEQKSCIHNFNKRVIELSHDLKVQQAINRIDQKIFCGNHPYSDFYNRLDSLLVELNEIQREEFYTVLFFAEFHRNENGGEYVEFLNKNNINIYKQYKRKISDQKLLAKMKYTDEEWLNIKALGEMLH
;
A
#
# COMPACT_ATOMS: atom_id res chain seq x y z
N MET A 1 1.62 38.82 -31.47
CA MET A 1 0.75 37.68 -31.88
C MET A 1 1.54 36.41 -31.62
N LYS A 2 1.05 35.38 -30.97
CA LYS A 2 -0.26 35.13 -30.37
C LYS A 2 -0.02 33.94 -29.42
N LYS A 3 -0.46 34.10 -28.18
CA LYS A 3 -0.34 33.24 -26.98
C LYS A 3 -0.95 31.83 -27.12
N TYR A 4 -0.84 31.17 -28.28
CA TYR A 4 -1.56 29.92 -28.57
C TYR A 4 -0.67 28.66 -28.62
N PHE A 5 0.66 28.79 -28.63
CA PHE A 5 1.57 27.64 -28.59
C PHE A 5 1.76 27.03 -27.18
N LYS A 6 1.07 27.57 -26.17
CA LYS A 6 1.14 27.09 -24.78
C LYS A 6 -0.04 26.18 -24.37
N LYS A 7 -0.93 25.82 -25.30
CA LYS A 7 -2.21 25.17 -24.97
C LYS A 7 -2.54 23.91 -25.78
N LEU A 8 -1.62 23.40 -26.60
CA LEU A 8 -1.92 22.33 -27.56
C LEU A 8 -1.04 21.07 -27.45
N LEU A 9 -0.41 20.83 -26.30
CA LEU A 9 0.41 19.63 -26.05
C LEU A 9 0.14 18.98 -24.67
N ILE A 10 -1.01 19.26 -24.07
CA ILE A 10 -1.50 18.60 -22.85
C ILE A 10 -2.82 17.86 -23.14
N PHE A 11 -2.89 17.23 -24.31
CA PHE A 11 -3.98 16.35 -24.69
C PHE A 11 -3.32 15.16 -25.38
N LEU A 12 -3.65 13.94 -24.92
CA LEU A 12 -3.00 12.65 -25.24
C LEU A 12 -1.75 12.48 -24.35
N ILE A 13 -1.84 11.88 -23.16
CA ILE A 13 -2.08 10.44 -22.93
C ILE A 13 -3.01 10.28 -21.71
N PHE A 14 -4.33 10.40 -21.94
CA PHE A 14 -5.34 9.74 -21.10
C PHE A 14 -5.49 8.33 -21.69
N THR A 15 -4.48 7.47 -21.53
CA THR A 15 -4.63 6.07 -21.92
C THR A 15 -5.33 5.35 -20.80
N SER A 16 -6.63 5.18 -21.01
CA SER A 16 -7.51 4.15 -20.43
C SER A 16 -7.53 4.07 -18.91
N LEU A 17 -8.70 4.38 -18.35
CA LEU A 17 -9.29 3.53 -17.31
C LEU A 17 -9.34 2.09 -17.85
N SER A 18 -8.21 1.40 -17.86
CA SER A 18 -8.19 -0.05 -17.94
C SER A 18 -8.72 -0.49 -16.59
N SER A 19 -9.98 -0.90 -16.55
CA SER A 19 -10.47 -1.80 -15.51
C SER A 19 -9.38 -2.85 -15.31
N CYS A 20 -8.80 -2.92 -14.10
CA CYS A 20 -7.82 -3.95 -13.78
C CYS A 20 -8.40 -5.29 -14.26
N SER A 21 -7.71 -5.95 -15.19
CA SER A 21 -8.21 -7.20 -15.76
C SER A 21 -8.36 -8.23 -14.63
N LEU A 22 -9.29 -9.17 -14.78
CA LEU A 22 -9.50 -10.22 -13.78
C LEU A 22 -8.21 -11.02 -13.50
N VAL A 23 -7.27 -11.06 -14.47
CA VAL A 23 -5.95 -11.66 -14.32
C VAL A 23 -5.03 -10.81 -13.44
N GLU A 24 -4.98 -9.50 -13.68
CA GLU A 24 -4.18 -8.57 -12.86
C GLU A 24 -4.69 -8.51 -11.42
N GLN A 25 -6.01 -8.49 -11.22
CA GLN A 25 -6.59 -8.50 -9.88
C GLN A 25 -6.21 -9.78 -9.12
N LYS A 26 -6.33 -10.96 -9.77
CA LYS A 26 -5.91 -12.24 -9.18
C LYS A 26 -4.41 -12.26 -8.85
N SER A 27 -3.59 -11.73 -9.75
CA SER A 27 -2.14 -11.62 -9.54
C SER A 27 -1.81 -10.72 -8.33
N CYS A 28 -2.46 -9.56 -8.24
CA CYS A 28 -2.34 -8.66 -7.10
C CYS A 28 -2.73 -9.35 -5.80
N ILE A 29 -3.92 -9.97 -5.74
CA ILE A 29 -4.40 -10.68 -4.56
C ILE A 29 -3.43 -11.79 -4.14
N HIS A 30 -2.90 -12.54 -5.10
CA HIS A 30 -1.90 -13.58 -4.83
C HIS A 30 -0.62 -13.00 -4.24
N ASN A 31 -0.06 -11.96 -4.84
CA ASN A 31 1.16 -11.31 -4.38
C ASN A 31 0.97 -10.65 -3.00
N PHE A 32 -0.17 -10.00 -2.77
CA PHE A 32 -0.55 -9.42 -1.49
C PHE A 32 -0.53 -10.47 -0.38
N ASN A 33 -1.27 -11.56 -0.55
CA ASN A 33 -1.35 -12.64 0.44
C ASN A 33 0.02 -13.26 0.72
N LYS A 34 0.82 -13.47 -0.33
CA LYS A 34 2.19 -13.98 -0.20
C LYS A 34 3.06 -13.03 0.64
N ARG A 35 3.01 -11.72 0.35
CA ARG A 35 3.77 -10.71 1.09
C ARG A 35 3.34 -10.65 2.54
N VAL A 36 2.04 -10.69 2.83
CA VAL A 36 1.51 -10.70 4.22
C VAL A 36 2.09 -11.85 5.04
N ILE A 37 2.10 -13.07 4.50
CA ILE A 37 2.63 -14.27 5.18
C ILE A 37 4.12 -14.14 5.46
N GLU A 38 4.89 -13.57 4.53
CA GLU A 38 6.34 -13.42 4.70
C GLU A 38 6.72 -12.22 5.58
N LEU A 39 5.90 -11.15 5.59
CA LEU A 39 6.16 -9.91 6.33
C LEU A 39 5.74 -9.99 7.79
N SER A 40 4.83 -10.90 8.16
CA SER A 40 4.40 -11.10 9.56
C SER A 40 4.22 -12.57 9.85
N HIS A 41 4.73 -13.02 11.00
CA HIS A 41 4.47 -14.36 11.52
C HIS A 41 3.40 -14.37 12.62
N ASP A 42 2.83 -13.20 12.98
CA ASP A 42 1.75 -13.11 13.96
C ASP A 42 0.41 -13.49 13.29
N LEU A 43 -0.18 -14.58 13.76
CA LEU A 43 -1.43 -15.10 13.20
C LEU A 43 -2.60 -14.13 13.34
N LYS A 44 -2.68 -13.32 14.41
CA LYS A 44 -3.75 -12.33 14.58
C LYS A 44 -3.59 -11.18 13.60
N VAL A 45 -2.36 -10.74 13.36
CA VAL A 45 -2.07 -9.70 12.35
C VAL A 45 -2.44 -10.21 10.95
N GLN A 46 -2.01 -11.42 10.59
CA GLN A 46 -2.39 -12.02 9.31
C GLN A 46 -3.90 -12.16 9.15
N GLN A 47 -4.60 -12.62 10.20
CA GLN A 47 -6.06 -12.74 10.20
C GLN A 47 -6.76 -11.38 10.03
N ALA A 48 -6.31 -10.35 10.73
CA ALA A 48 -6.85 -9.00 10.60
C ALA A 48 -6.68 -8.46 9.17
N ILE A 49 -5.51 -8.66 8.56
CA ILE A 49 -5.24 -8.24 7.18
C ILE A 49 -6.09 -9.02 6.18
N ASN A 50 -6.27 -10.32 6.39
CA ASN A 50 -7.09 -11.17 5.51
C ASN A 50 -8.60 -10.85 5.58
N ARG A 51 -9.06 -10.09 6.58
CA ARG A 51 -10.44 -9.56 6.65
C ARG A 51 -10.66 -8.34 5.74
N ILE A 52 -9.61 -7.73 5.19
CA ILE A 52 -9.72 -6.63 4.22
C ILE A 52 -10.32 -7.19 2.92
N ASP A 53 -11.25 -6.44 2.31
CA ASP A 53 -11.74 -6.79 0.97
C ASP A 53 -10.64 -6.56 -0.07
N GLN A 54 -9.91 -7.63 -0.37
CA GLN A 54 -8.78 -7.62 -1.30
C GLN A 54 -9.21 -7.25 -2.72
N LYS A 55 -10.49 -7.34 -3.07
CA LYS A 55 -10.98 -6.89 -4.38
C LYS A 55 -11.00 -5.37 -4.50
N ILE A 56 -11.30 -4.67 -3.40
CA ILE A 56 -11.22 -3.22 -3.30
C ILE A 56 -9.74 -2.81 -3.36
N PHE A 57 -8.89 -3.49 -2.59
CA PHE A 57 -7.46 -3.22 -2.50
C PHE A 57 -6.69 -3.49 -3.81
N CYS A 58 -7.05 -4.54 -4.54
CA CYS A 58 -6.44 -4.85 -5.84
C CYS A 58 -7.24 -4.30 -7.02
N GLY A 59 -8.23 -3.44 -6.75
CA GLY A 59 -9.11 -2.84 -7.76
C GLY A 59 -8.81 -1.36 -8.00
N ASN A 60 -9.68 -0.71 -8.77
CA ASN A 60 -9.59 0.72 -9.08
C ASN A 60 -10.51 1.56 -8.17
N HIS A 61 -10.88 1.05 -6.99
CA HIS A 61 -11.79 1.74 -6.07
C HIS A 61 -11.00 2.56 -5.04
N PRO A 62 -11.47 3.77 -4.69
CA PRO A 62 -10.86 4.55 -3.61
C PRO A 62 -10.88 3.77 -2.29
N TYR A 63 -9.80 3.85 -1.52
CA TYR A 63 -9.65 3.10 -0.28
C TYR A 63 -10.43 3.69 0.92
N SER A 64 -11.34 4.64 0.67
CA SER A 64 -12.23 5.23 1.68
C SER A 64 -12.94 4.18 2.55
N ASP A 65 -13.42 3.09 1.97
CA ASP A 65 -14.08 2.01 2.71
C ASP A 65 -13.14 1.20 3.61
N PHE A 66 -11.85 1.11 3.27
CA PHE A 66 -10.85 0.48 4.12
C PHE A 66 -10.65 1.29 5.41
N TYR A 67 -10.44 2.60 5.28
CA TYR A 67 -10.21 3.48 6.43
C TYR A 67 -11.43 3.50 7.37
N ASN A 68 -12.65 3.47 6.82
CA ASN A 68 -13.89 3.44 7.60
C ASN A 68 -14.08 2.16 8.44
N ARG A 69 -13.47 1.04 8.02
CA ARG A 69 -13.63 -0.27 8.67
C ARG A 69 -12.48 -0.63 9.61
N LEU A 70 -11.47 0.23 9.70
CA LEU A 70 -10.21 -0.08 10.35
C LEU A 70 -10.37 -0.46 11.83
N ASP A 71 -11.21 0.24 12.59
CA ASP A 71 -11.46 -0.07 14.00
C ASP A 71 -11.93 -1.52 14.21
N SER A 72 -12.78 -2.02 13.30
CA SER A 72 -13.26 -3.41 13.34
C SER A 72 -12.15 -4.43 13.05
N LEU A 73 -11.15 -4.07 12.25
CA LEU A 73 -10.01 -4.93 11.94
C LEU A 73 -9.01 -4.99 13.10
N LEU A 74 -8.91 -3.93 13.90
CA LEU A 74 -7.88 -3.77 14.94
C LEU A 74 -8.36 -4.13 16.35
N VAL A 75 -9.65 -4.44 16.54
CA VAL A 75 -10.27 -4.62 17.86
C VAL A 75 -9.60 -5.72 18.70
N GLU A 76 -9.10 -6.78 18.06
CA GLU A 76 -8.48 -7.93 18.74
C GLU A 76 -6.94 -7.82 18.84
N LEU A 77 -6.35 -6.74 18.31
CA LEU A 77 -4.91 -6.51 18.25
C LEU A 77 -4.45 -5.62 19.40
N ASN A 78 -3.37 -6.01 20.06
CA ASN A 78 -2.65 -5.15 20.99
C ASN A 78 -1.82 -4.08 20.23
N GLU A 79 -1.22 -3.13 20.96
CA GLU A 79 -0.46 -2.03 20.38
C GLU A 79 0.66 -2.48 19.42
N ILE A 80 1.47 -3.46 19.84
CA ILE A 80 2.57 -4.01 19.02
C ILE A 80 2.02 -4.65 17.74
N GLN A 81 0.92 -5.40 17.85
CA GLN A 81 0.26 -6.03 16.71
C GLN A 81 -0.37 -5.01 15.76
N ARG A 82 -0.86 -3.87 16.27
CA ARG A 82 -1.38 -2.78 15.43
C ARG A 82 -0.26 -2.11 14.64
N GLU A 83 0.87 -1.80 15.28
CA GLU A 83 2.04 -1.27 14.57
C GLU A 83 2.52 -2.24 13.48
N GLU A 84 2.55 -3.55 13.79
CA GLU A 84 2.91 -4.58 12.82
C GLU A 84 1.91 -4.65 11.67
N PHE A 85 0.60 -4.61 11.96
CA PHE A 85 -0.46 -4.55 10.95
C PHE A 85 -0.25 -3.40 9.98
N TYR A 86 -0.04 -2.18 10.47
CA TYR A 86 0.16 -1.01 9.63
C TYR A 86 1.45 -1.10 8.81
N THR A 87 2.51 -1.64 9.42
CA THR A 87 3.78 -1.82 8.73
C THR A 87 3.66 -2.88 7.63
N VAL A 88 2.99 -4.00 7.88
CA VAL A 88 2.81 -5.08 6.90
C VAL A 88 2.00 -4.57 5.71
N LEU A 89 0.90 -3.83 5.96
CA LEU A 89 0.10 -3.25 4.89
C LEU A 89 0.90 -2.26 4.03
N PHE A 90 1.74 -1.43 4.65
CA PHE A 90 2.62 -0.50 3.93
C PHE A 90 3.45 -1.23 2.87
N PHE A 91 4.12 -2.31 3.25
CA PHE A 91 4.97 -3.09 2.36
C PHE A 91 4.17 -3.98 1.39
N ALA A 92 3.04 -4.55 1.83
CA ALA A 92 2.30 -5.50 1.00
C ALA A 92 1.69 -4.85 -0.25
N GLU A 93 1.07 -3.67 -0.12
CA GLU A 93 0.30 -3.04 -1.22
C GLU A 93 0.40 -1.52 -1.32
N PHE A 94 0.51 -0.78 -0.20
CA PHE A 94 0.38 0.69 -0.20
C PHE A 94 1.59 1.43 -0.77
N HIS A 95 2.38 0.80 -1.63
CA HIS A 95 3.43 1.44 -2.43
C HIS A 95 2.94 1.85 -3.83
N ARG A 96 1.66 1.70 -4.12
CA ARG A 96 1.09 2.09 -5.43
C ARG A 96 0.65 3.55 -5.41
N ASN A 97 1.36 4.41 -6.14
CA ASN A 97 1.21 5.88 -6.30
C ASN A 97 0.14 6.56 -5.42
N GLU A 98 -1.08 6.75 -5.93
CA GLU A 98 -2.12 7.59 -5.28
C GLU A 98 -2.53 7.03 -3.92
N ASN A 99 -2.68 5.70 -3.83
CA ASN A 99 -3.09 5.02 -2.61
C ASN A 99 -2.02 5.05 -1.51
N GLY A 100 -0.73 5.04 -1.91
CA GLY A 100 0.36 5.09 -0.96
C GLY A 100 0.49 6.43 -0.25
N GLY A 101 0.29 7.53 -1.00
CA GLY A 101 0.25 8.87 -0.43
C GLY A 101 -0.91 9.02 0.58
N GLU A 102 -2.11 8.59 0.20
CA GLU A 102 -3.28 8.60 1.08
C GLU A 102 -3.06 7.81 2.38
N TYR A 103 -2.38 6.67 2.29
CA TYR A 103 -2.05 5.85 3.46
C TYR A 103 -1.08 6.54 4.40
N VAL A 104 -0.01 7.16 3.90
CA VAL A 104 0.92 7.94 4.73
C VAL A 104 0.20 9.13 5.39
N GLU A 105 -0.65 9.85 4.64
CA GLU A 105 -1.48 10.91 5.22
C GLU A 105 -2.39 10.40 6.33
N PHE A 106 -3.02 9.25 6.13
CA PHE A 106 -3.85 8.61 7.13
C PHE A 106 -3.07 8.30 8.41
N LEU A 107 -1.88 7.69 8.28
CA LEU A 107 -1.02 7.38 9.44
C LEU A 107 -0.67 8.65 10.22
N ASN A 108 -0.27 9.71 9.50
CA ASN A 108 0.11 11.00 10.09
C ASN A 108 -1.06 11.69 10.79
N LYS A 109 -2.25 11.75 10.15
CA LYS A 109 -3.46 12.35 10.72
C LYS A 109 -3.90 11.66 12.03
N ASN A 110 -3.59 10.38 12.18
CA ASN A 110 -3.98 9.58 13.35
C ASN A 110 -2.82 9.34 14.34
N ASN A 111 -1.67 10.02 14.18
CA ASN A 111 -0.49 9.86 15.03
C ASN A 111 0.02 8.40 15.11
N ILE A 112 -0.12 7.64 14.03
CA ILE A 112 0.36 6.25 13.96
C ILE A 112 1.79 6.26 13.43
N ASN A 113 2.77 6.01 14.30
CA ASN A 113 4.18 6.01 13.92
C ASN A 113 4.71 4.59 13.67
N ILE A 114 4.94 4.26 12.40
CA ILE A 114 5.57 2.99 11.98
C ILE A 114 7.03 3.15 11.50
N TYR A 115 7.63 4.33 11.64
CA TYR A 115 8.92 4.64 11.01
C TYR A 115 10.05 3.70 11.48
N LYS A 116 10.08 3.37 12.78
CA LYS A 116 11.07 2.45 13.34
C LYS A 116 10.97 1.05 12.73
N GLN A 117 9.75 0.57 12.53
CA GLN A 117 9.41 -0.74 11.97
C GLN A 117 9.70 -0.75 10.46
N TYR A 118 9.38 0.34 9.75
CA TYR A 118 9.78 0.57 8.37
C TYR A 118 11.31 0.46 8.21
N LYS A 119 12.10 1.22 9.00
CA LYS A 119 13.57 1.19 8.94
C LYS A 119 14.15 -0.19 9.20
N ARG A 120 13.54 -0.98 10.08
CA ARG A 120 13.93 -2.38 10.30
C ARG A 120 13.67 -3.25 9.06
N LYS A 121 12.45 -3.22 8.52
CA LYS A 121 12.09 -4.04 7.35
C LYS A 121 12.84 -3.64 6.09
N ILE A 122 13.00 -2.34 5.81
CA ILE A 122 13.70 -1.85 4.61
C ILE A 122 15.20 -2.19 4.62
N SER A 123 15.77 -2.48 5.80
CA SER A 123 17.17 -2.87 5.95
C SER A 123 17.37 -4.40 5.85
N ASP A 124 16.30 -5.20 5.90
CA ASP A 124 16.37 -6.66 5.82
C ASP A 124 16.34 -7.14 4.36
N GLN A 125 17.49 -7.13 3.71
CA GLN A 125 17.61 -7.55 2.32
C GLN A 125 17.11 -8.99 2.07
N LYS A 126 17.24 -9.89 3.05
CA LYS A 126 16.80 -11.29 2.90
C LYS A 126 15.28 -11.38 2.88
N LEU A 127 14.60 -10.68 3.79
CA LEU A 127 13.15 -10.58 3.80
C LEU A 127 12.64 -9.95 2.50
N LEU A 128 13.22 -8.83 2.10
CA LEU A 128 12.78 -8.05 0.96
C LEU A 128 12.97 -8.79 -0.37
N ALA A 129 14.02 -9.60 -0.52
CA ALA A 129 14.23 -10.44 -1.70
C ALA A 129 13.07 -11.44 -1.94
N LYS A 130 12.37 -11.87 -0.88
CA LYS A 130 11.23 -12.78 -1.02
C LYS A 130 9.97 -12.11 -1.56
N MET A 131 9.86 -10.78 -1.40
CA MET A 131 8.69 -9.99 -1.81
C MET A 131 8.59 -9.83 -3.32
N LYS A 132 9.72 -9.96 -4.03
CA LYS A 132 9.83 -9.80 -5.49
C LYS A 132 9.21 -8.49 -5.99
N TYR A 133 9.54 -7.38 -5.33
CA TYR A 133 9.14 -6.06 -5.83
C TYR A 133 9.82 -5.74 -7.16
N THR A 134 9.10 -5.05 -8.03
CA THR A 134 9.64 -4.37 -9.20
C THR A 134 10.46 -3.14 -8.79
N ASP A 135 11.26 -2.60 -9.71
CA ASP A 135 12.03 -1.39 -9.45
C ASP A 135 11.13 -0.17 -9.15
N GLU A 136 9.95 -0.09 -9.78
CA GLU A 136 8.96 0.96 -9.52
C GLU A 136 8.37 0.84 -8.12
N GLU A 137 7.91 -0.35 -7.73
CA GLU A 137 7.43 -0.59 -6.36
C GLU A 137 8.51 -0.23 -5.33
N TRP A 138 9.78 -0.53 -5.64
CA TRP A 138 10.90 -0.18 -4.78
C TRP A 138 11.12 1.31 -4.60
N LEU A 139 11.04 2.07 -5.69
CA LEU A 139 11.15 3.53 -5.65
C LEU A 139 10.03 4.12 -4.80
N ASN A 140 8.81 3.62 -4.96
CA ASN A 140 7.66 4.11 -4.22
C ASN A 140 7.73 3.77 -2.72
N ILE A 141 8.12 2.53 -2.36
CA ILE A 141 8.32 2.13 -0.95
C ILE A 141 9.29 3.09 -0.26
N LYS A 142 10.39 3.45 -0.93
CA LYS A 142 11.40 4.37 -0.38
C LYS A 142 10.86 5.78 -0.24
N ALA A 143 10.26 6.33 -1.30
CA ALA A 143 9.72 7.68 -1.30
C ALA A 143 8.63 7.87 -0.22
N LEU A 144 7.69 6.94 -0.14
CA LEU A 144 6.64 6.98 0.88
C LEU A 144 7.19 6.77 2.30
N GLY A 145 8.21 5.93 2.43
CA GLY A 145 8.85 5.69 3.72
C GLY A 145 9.62 6.90 4.26
N GLU A 146 10.09 7.80 3.39
CA GLU A 146 10.68 9.09 3.76
C GLU A 146 9.63 10.09 4.26
N MET A 147 8.37 9.95 3.84
CA MET A 147 7.25 10.80 4.27
C MET A 147 6.65 10.40 5.64
N LEU A 148 7.11 9.28 6.23
CA LEU A 148 6.72 8.84 7.57
C LEU A 148 7.41 9.64 8.70
N HIS A 149 8.29 10.59 8.36
CA HIS A 149 9.15 11.34 9.29
C HIS A 149 8.78 12.83 9.37
#